data_AF-A0A1G7FPC6-F1
#
_entry.id   AF-A0A1G7FPC6-F1
#
_cell.length_a   1.000
_cell.length_b   1.000
_cell.length_c   1.000
_cell.angle_alpha   90.00
_cell.angle_beta   90.00
_cell.angle_gamma   90.00
#
_symmetry.space_group_name_H-M   'P 1'
#
loop_
_entity.id
_entity.type
_entity.pdbx_description
1 polymer ?
#
loop_
_entity_poly.entity_id
_entity_poly.type
_entity_poly.pdbx_seq_one_letter_code
_entity_poly.pdbx_strand_id
1 'polypeptide(L)'
;MENLPQPFDQEDIRKDPKAVVIGLLIGLLLIFASVIAALYHKEDSDSQDCEKRVSRLYDTILSERNKRIKFYEAMIFYKSENQKLQKQDSLIRKATKPLVNKIYTNYEK
;
A
#
# COMPACT_ATOMS: atom_id res chain seq x y z
N MET A 1 -36.83 39.88 -9.66
CA MET A 1 -35.47 39.88 -10.22
C MET A 1 -34.54 40.22 -9.08
N GLU A 2 -33.80 39.25 -8.56
CA GLU A 2 -32.76 39.51 -7.56
C GLU A 2 -31.59 40.20 -8.27
N ASN A 3 -31.34 41.45 -7.87
CA ASN A 3 -30.26 42.23 -8.43
C ASN A 3 -28.93 41.66 -7.93
N LEU A 4 -28.06 41.27 -8.86
CA LEU A 4 -26.67 40.94 -8.56
C LEU A 4 -26.04 42.14 -7.82
N PRO A 5 -25.23 41.91 -6.77
CA PRO A 5 -24.57 42.99 -6.05
C PRO A 5 -23.68 43.76 -7.03
N GLN A 6 -23.99 45.05 -7.21
CA GLN A 6 -23.20 45.92 -8.07
C GLN A 6 -21.98 46.39 -7.26
N PRO A 7 -20.75 46.11 -7.73
CA PRO A 7 -19.55 46.32 -6.91
C PRO A 7 -19.15 47.80 -6.74
N PHE A 8 -19.77 48.73 -7.46
CA PHE A 8 -19.48 50.16 -7.40
C PHE A 8 -20.75 51.00 -7.52
N ASP A 9 -20.83 52.07 -6.75
CA ASP A 9 -21.91 53.04 -6.82
C ASP A 9 -21.78 53.92 -8.09
N GLN A 10 -22.92 54.33 -8.66
CA GLN A 10 -22.93 55.12 -9.90
C GLN A 10 -22.19 56.46 -9.81
N GLU A 11 -22.04 57.01 -8.60
CA GLU A 11 -21.28 58.23 -8.34
C GLU A 11 -19.76 58.03 -8.45
N ASP A 12 -19.24 56.86 -8.05
CA ASP A 12 -17.82 56.52 -8.15
C ASP A 12 -17.40 56.29 -9.60
N ILE A 13 -18.29 55.67 -10.38
CA ILE A 13 -18.12 55.48 -11.83
C ILE A 13 -18.04 56.83 -12.55
N ARG A 14 -18.77 57.85 -12.06
CA ARG A 14 -18.77 59.20 -12.66
C ARG A 14 -17.56 60.03 -12.25
N LYS A 15 -17.06 59.89 -11.01
CA LYS A 15 -15.89 60.61 -10.53
C LYS A 15 -14.59 60.10 -11.17
N ASP A 16 -14.35 58.79 -11.14
CA ASP A 16 -13.09 58.20 -11.62
C ASP A 16 -13.32 56.87 -12.38
N PRO A 17 -13.89 56.92 -13.59
CA PRO A 17 -14.23 55.72 -14.37
C PRO A 17 -13.03 54.83 -14.69
N LYS A 18 -11.83 55.44 -14.84
CA LYS A 18 -10.59 54.70 -15.12
C LYS A 18 -10.17 53.83 -13.93
N ALA A 19 -10.28 54.33 -12.71
CA ALA A 19 -9.91 53.60 -11.50
C ALA A 19 -10.86 52.41 -11.27
N VAL A 20 -12.16 52.60 -11.53
CA VAL A 20 -13.17 51.52 -11.46
C VAL A 20 -12.87 50.40 -12.45
N VAL A 21 -12.54 50.73 -13.71
CA VAL A 21 -12.17 49.73 -14.72
C VAL A 21 -10.91 48.97 -14.32
N ILE A 22 -9.89 49.66 -13.81
CA ILE A 22 -8.65 49.03 -13.32
C ILE A 22 -8.95 48.10 -12.15
N GLY A 23 -9.76 48.52 -11.18
CA GLY A 23 -10.17 47.69 -10.04
C GLY A 23 -10.94 46.44 -10.47
N LEU A 24 -11.84 46.57 -11.46
CA LEU A 24 -12.61 45.46 -11.99
C LEU A 24 -11.71 44.47 -12.75
N LEU A 25 -10.76 44.96 -13.54
CA LEU A 25 -9.77 44.12 -14.22
C LEU A 25 -8.87 43.38 -13.22
N ILE A 26 -8.39 44.05 -12.17
CA ILE A 26 -7.59 43.41 -11.11
C ILE A 26 -8.41 42.33 -10.39
N GLY A 27 -9.66 42.63 -10.04
CA GLY A 27 -10.56 41.67 -9.40
C GLY A 27 -10.78 40.43 -10.27
N LEU A 28 -11.00 40.63 -11.58
CA LEU A 28 -11.15 39.53 -12.54
C LEU A 28 -9.87 38.67 -12.62
N LEU A 29 -8.70 39.31 -12.61
CA LEU A 29 -7.39 38.66 -12.66
C LEU A 29 -7.14 37.80 -11.42
N LEU A 30 -7.52 38.30 -10.24
CA LEU A 30 -7.43 37.56 -8.97
C LEU A 30 -8.36 36.34 -8.95
N ILE A 31 -9.57 36.46 -9.49
CA ILE A 31 -10.51 35.33 -9.61
C ILE A 31 -9.90 34.25 -10.51
N PHE A 32 -9.37 34.63 -11.69
CA PHE A 32 -8.71 33.66 -12.56
C PHE A 32 -7.49 33.00 -11.92
N ALA A 33 -6.66 33.77 -11.23
CA ALA A 33 -5.51 33.22 -10.50
C ALA A 33 -5.94 32.22 -9.42
N SER A 34 -7.02 32.50 -8.68
CA SER A 34 -7.54 31.57 -7.66
C SER A 34 -8.07 30.26 -8.26
N VAL A 35 -8.74 30.33 -9.41
CA VAL A 35 -9.26 29.15 -10.10
C VAL A 35 -8.12 28.29 -10.63
N ILE A 36 -7.12 28.91 -11.25
CA ILE A 36 -5.92 28.21 -11.74
C ILE A 36 -5.18 27.55 -10.58
N ALA A 37 -4.97 28.27 -9.46
CA ALA A 37 -4.33 27.72 -8.28
C ALA A 37 -5.11 26.53 -7.69
N ALA A 38 -6.43 26.62 -7.61
CA ALA A 38 -7.28 25.53 -7.13
C ALA A 38 -7.22 24.29 -8.03
N LEU A 39 -7.19 24.48 -9.36
CA LEU A 39 -7.06 23.39 -10.32
C LEU A 39 -5.68 22.72 -10.24
N TYR A 40 -4.61 23.52 -10.17
CA TYR A 40 -3.24 23.01 -10.09
C TYR A 40 -3.00 22.25 -8.79
N HIS A 41 -3.48 22.78 -7.66
CA HIS A 41 -3.31 22.14 -6.37
C HIS A 41 -4.05 20.80 -6.27
N LYS A 42 -5.18 20.68 -6.97
CA LYS A 42 -5.94 19.42 -7.08
C LYS A 42 -5.17 18.36 -7.89
N GLU A 43 -4.55 18.75 -9.00
CA GLU A 43 -3.75 17.85 -9.85
C GLU A 43 -2.50 17.33 -9.12
N ASP A 44 -1.82 18.20 -8.35
CA ASP A 44 -0.69 17.80 -7.49
C ASP A 44 -1.13 16.83 -6.38
N SER A 45 -2.33 17.04 -5.82
CA SER A 45 -2.84 16.16 -4.76
C SER A 45 -3.21 14.77 -5.29
N ASP A 46 -3.86 14.68 -6.45
CA ASP A 46 -4.26 13.40 -7.06
C ASP A 46 -3.06 12.61 -7.60
N SER A 47 -2.05 13.29 -8.16
CA SER A 47 -0.83 12.65 -8.66
C SER A 47 0.04 12.08 -7.53
N GLN A 48 0.27 12.85 -6.45
CA GLN A 48 1.03 12.37 -5.29
C GLN A 48 0.35 11.20 -4.57
N ASP A 49 -0.98 11.21 -4.49
CA ASP A 49 -1.72 10.10 -3.87
C ASP A 49 -1.62 8.82 -4.71
N CYS A 50 -1.60 8.94 -6.04
CA CYS A 50 -1.45 7.82 -6.95
C CYS A 50 -0.05 7.18 -6.82
N GLU A 51 1.03 7.98 -6.82
CA GLU A 51 2.40 7.47 -6.64
C GLU A 51 2.58 6.78 -5.29
N LYS A 52 2.07 7.36 -4.20
CA LYS A 52 2.12 6.74 -2.86
C LYS A 52 1.38 5.41 -2.81
N ARG A 53 0.22 5.31 -3.47
CA ARG A 53 -0.55 4.04 -3.54
C ARG A 53 0.19 2.97 -4.32
N VAL A 54 0.78 3.33 -5.46
CA VAL A 54 1.58 2.40 -6.27
C VAL A 54 2.81 1.91 -5.50
N SER A 55 3.54 2.81 -4.83
CA SER A 55 4.70 2.45 -4.01
C SER A 55 4.32 1.48 -2.87
N ARG A 56 3.24 1.74 -2.14
CA ARG A 56 2.74 0.83 -1.08
C ARG A 56 2.36 -0.55 -1.61
N LEU A 57 1.78 -0.62 -2.81
CA LEU A 57 1.41 -1.87 -3.44
C LEU A 57 2.67 -2.70 -3.76
N TYR A 58 3.70 -2.07 -4.33
CA TYR A 58 4.98 -2.72 -4.60
C TYR A 58 5.66 -3.23 -3.33
N ASP A 59 5.69 -2.44 -2.27
CA ASP A 59 6.25 -2.85 -0.97
C ASP A 59 5.50 -4.06 -0.39
N THR A 60 4.18 -4.05 -0.51
CA THR A 60 3.34 -5.17 -0.06
C THR A 60 3.67 -6.44 -0.84
N ILE A 61 3.74 -6.36 -2.18
CA ILE A 61 4.10 -7.49 -3.05
C ILE A 61 5.48 -8.04 -2.70
N LEU A 62 6.47 -7.17 -2.51
CA LEU A 62 7.83 -7.55 -2.11
C LEU A 62 7.85 -8.25 -0.74
N SER A 63 7.10 -7.71 0.22
CA SER A 63 7.00 -8.29 1.57
C SER A 63 6.38 -9.70 1.54
N GLU A 64 5.30 -9.88 0.79
CA GLU A 64 4.61 -11.17 0.65
C GLU A 64 5.48 -12.19 -0.10
N ARG A 65 6.20 -11.75 -1.14
CA ARG A 65 7.17 -12.60 -1.84
C ARG A 65 8.26 -13.09 -0.89
N ASN A 66 8.83 -12.21 -0.09
CA ASN A 66 9.89 -12.57 0.87
C ASN A 66 9.38 -13.49 1.97
N LYS A 67 8.15 -13.29 2.47
CA LYS A 67 7.51 -14.22 3.41
C LYS A 67 7.35 -15.61 2.79
N ARG A 68 6.87 -15.71 1.55
CA ARG A 68 6.72 -16.99 0.84
C ARG A 68 8.06 -17.71 0.68
N ILE A 69 9.12 -16.99 0.29
CA ILE A 69 10.47 -17.56 0.17
C ILE A 69 10.91 -18.18 1.50
N LYS A 70 10.81 -17.43 2.61
CA LYS A 70 11.17 -17.93 3.95
C LYS A 70 10.35 -19.15 4.35
N PHE A 71 9.05 -19.16 4.05
CA PHE A 71 8.20 -20.33 4.32
C PHE A 71 8.64 -21.55 3.52
N TYR A 72 8.94 -21.38 2.23
CA TYR A 72 9.42 -22.49 1.40
C TYR A 72 10.77 -23.02 1.87
N GLU A 73 11.71 -22.14 2.23
CA GLU A 73 13.00 -22.52 2.78
C GLU A 73 12.85 -23.32 4.08
N ALA A 74 12.03 -22.83 5.02
CA ALA A 74 11.72 -23.53 6.26
C ALA A 74 11.08 -24.90 5.98
N MET A 75 10.11 -24.97 5.06
CA MET A 75 9.44 -26.22 4.70
C MET A 75 10.42 -27.23 4.08
N ILE A 76 11.33 -26.78 3.21
CA ILE A 76 12.37 -27.63 2.61
C ILE A 76 13.31 -28.15 3.71
N PHE A 77 13.74 -27.27 4.62
CA PHE A 77 14.60 -27.64 5.74
C PHE A 77 13.93 -28.72 6.61
N TYR A 78 12.71 -28.49 7.07
CA TYR A 78 11.95 -29.46 7.87
C TYR A 78 11.71 -30.77 7.11
N LYS A 79 11.42 -30.72 5.81
CA LYS A 79 11.27 -31.93 4.99
C LYS A 79 12.58 -32.74 4.97
N SER A 80 13.72 -32.08 4.86
CA SER A 80 15.03 -32.75 4.84
C SER A 80 15.36 -33.38 6.20
N GLU A 81 15.03 -32.71 7.29
CA GLU A 81 15.28 -33.19 8.65
C GLU A 81 14.37 -34.38 8.99
N ASN A 82 13.10 -34.29 8.64
CA ASN A 82 12.14 -35.38 8.84
C ASN A 82 12.53 -36.64 8.04
N GLN A 83 13.05 -36.48 6.81
CA GLN A 83 13.60 -37.60 6.04
C GLN A 83 14.84 -38.22 6.71
N LYS A 84 15.72 -37.42 7.32
CA LYS A 84 16.88 -37.94 8.06
C LYS A 84 16.45 -38.72 9.30
N LEU A 85 15.49 -38.20 10.06
CA LEU A 85 14.93 -38.87 11.25
C LEU A 85 14.23 -40.17 10.87
N GLN A 86 13.39 -40.19 9.82
CA GLN A 86 12.76 -41.42 9.34
C GLN A 86 13.79 -42.48 8.93
N LYS A 87 14.90 -42.09 8.29
CA LYS A 87 15.98 -43.02 7.96
C LYS A 87 16.64 -43.59 9.21
N GLN A 88 16.96 -42.76 10.21
CA GLN A 88 17.54 -43.25 11.48
C GLN A 88 16.58 -44.18 12.23
N ASP A 89 15.31 -43.79 12.34
CA ASP A 89 14.29 -44.58 13.03
C ASP A 89 14.08 -45.95 12.34
N SER A 90 14.11 -45.98 11.01
CA SER A 90 14.06 -47.24 10.25
C SER A 90 15.25 -48.17 10.52
N LEU A 91 16.45 -47.61 10.72
CA LEU A 91 17.67 -48.37 11.01
C LEU A 91 17.63 -48.92 12.44
N ILE A 92 17.24 -48.09 13.41
CA ILE A 92 17.07 -48.50 14.81
C ILE A 92 16.02 -49.61 14.89
N ARG A 93 14.86 -49.42 14.25
CA ARG A 93 13.78 -50.41 14.23
C ARG A 93 14.20 -51.73 13.56
N LYS A 94 15.00 -51.69 12.49
CA LYS A 94 15.58 -52.91 11.88
C LYS A 94 16.52 -53.63 12.84
N ALA A 95 17.36 -52.89 13.57
CA ALA A 95 18.30 -53.47 14.53
C ALA A 95 17.62 -54.04 15.79
N THR A 96 16.55 -53.39 16.27
CA THR A 96 15.82 -53.80 17.48
C THR A 96 14.71 -54.82 17.24
N LYS A 97 14.12 -54.88 16.04
CA LYS A 97 13.11 -55.90 15.67
C LYS A 97 13.46 -57.34 16.09
N PRO A 98 14.66 -57.88 15.82
CA PRO A 98 14.99 -59.26 16.20
C PRO A 98 15.12 -59.44 17.72
N LEU A 99 15.54 -58.41 18.46
CA LEU A 99 15.63 -58.46 19.92
C LEU A 99 14.23 -58.43 20.56
N VAL A 100 13.36 -57.55 20.08
CA VAL A 100 11.97 -57.45 20.54
C VAL A 100 11.21 -58.73 20.24
N ASN A 101 11.37 -59.32 19.05
CA ASN A 101 10.71 -60.59 18.72
C ASN A 101 11.15 -61.75 19.62
N LYS A 102 12.43 -61.80 20.02
CA LYS A 102 12.93 -62.81 20.99
C LYS A 102 12.31 -62.64 22.37
N ILE A 103 12.08 -61.40 22.81
CA ILE A 103 11.44 -61.11 24.09
C ILE A 103 9.96 -61.51 24.04
N TYR A 104 9.25 -61.12 22.98
CA TYR A 104 7.83 -61.45 22.81
C TYR A 104 7.56 -62.96 22.70
N THR A 105 8.36 -63.70 21.92
CA THR A 105 8.20 -65.16 21.78
C THR A 105 8.53 -65.95 23.05
N ASN A 106 9.30 -65.37 23.98
CA ASN A 106 9.54 -65.94 25.30
C ASN A 106 8.46 -65.56 26.33
N TYR A 107 7.65 -64.53 26.06
CA TYR A 107 6.58 -64.06 26.95
C TYR A 107 5.24 -64.78 26.68
N GLU A 108 5.05 -65.34 25.47
CA GLU A 108 3.88 -66.15 25.08
C GLU A 108 4.05 -67.66 25.34
N LYS A 109 5.15 -68.08 25.99
CA LYS A 109 5.34 -69.45 26.53
C LYS A 109 5.07 -69.48 28.02
#